data_AF-A0A957U4L8-F1
#
_entry.id   AF-A0A957U4L8-F1
#
_cell.length_a   1.000
_cell.length_b   1.000
_cell.length_c   1.000
_cell.angle_alpha   90.00
_cell.angle_beta   90.00
_cell.angle_gamma   90.00
#
_symmetry.space_group_name_H-M   'P 1'
#
loop_
_entity.id
_entity.type
_entity.pdbx_description
1 polymer ?
#
loop_
_entity_poly.entity_id
_entity_poly.type
_entity_poly.pdbx_seq_one_letter_code
_entity_poly.pdbx_strand_id
1 'polypeptide(L)'
;AILYLRPQETQQFLNTYHGRLPIYGLFPQAELDATSDDWLQTMRTAHQRIWVVPDDTLPEQSAWERTLRGDEFLLLDTRPTGDQNRRMALYGLVNSQPMSQAGIGTIFGDPAQVGNVTQSNGWFRLEGYALTDQTAPGDDLLLTLVWSSLRPVEYDYHVFVHLLNGSNDKVAQRDGQPVQWLRPTSTWQPGEEIIDRYGLMLPDDLPLGAYSVAVGLYDPVSGQRLPVSAGPQDFAIELGPVTVTNR
;
A
#
# COMPACT_ATOMS: atom_id res chain seq x y z
N ALA A 1 -14.73 -11.20 -1.20
CA ALA A 1 -15.89 -10.85 -2.05
C ALA A 1 -15.47 -10.22 -3.39
N ILE A 2 -16.42 -9.86 -4.27
CA ILE A 2 -16.21 -9.00 -5.44
C ILE A 2 -17.03 -7.72 -5.25
N LEU A 3 -16.42 -6.55 -5.39
CA LEU A 3 -17.05 -5.26 -5.57
C LEU A 3 -17.05 -4.92 -7.07
N TYR A 4 -18.21 -4.92 -7.70
CA TYR A 4 -18.38 -4.72 -9.14
C TYR A 4 -18.90 -3.31 -9.41
N LEU A 5 -18.07 -2.45 -9.98
CA LEU A 5 -18.38 -1.03 -10.18
C LEU A 5 -18.88 -0.69 -11.59
N ARG A 6 -19.24 -1.70 -12.39
CA ARG A 6 -19.73 -1.54 -13.77
C ARG A 6 -21.24 -1.83 -13.87
N PRO A 7 -22.13 -0.96 -13.37
CA PRO A 7 -23.56 -1.26 -13.30
C PRO A 7 -24.18 -1.59 -14.66
N GLN A 8 -23.68 -0.97 -15.75
CA GLN A 8 -24.16 -1.20 -17.12
C GLN A 8 -23.85 -2.60 -17.67
N GLU A 9 -22.80 -3.26 -17.16
CA GLU A 9 -22.36 -4.60 -17.59
C GLU A 9 -22.84 -5.72 -16.65
N THR A 10 -23.56 -5.37 -15.59
CA THR A 10 -24.00 -6.30 -14.53
C THR A 10 -24.62 -7.57 -15.08
N GLN A 11 -25.58 -7.47 -16.01
CA GLN A 11 -26.30 -8.62 -16.52
C GLN A 11 -25.35 -9.57 -17.26
N GLN A 12 -24.44 -9.02 -18.07
CA GLN A 12 -23.43 -9.82 -18.78
C GLN A 12 -22.47 -10.50 -17.80
N PHE A 13 -22.04 -9.78 -16.76
CA PHE A 13 -21.17 -10.32 -15.73
C PHE A 13 -21.85 -11.49 -14.99
N LEU A 14 -23.09 -11.31 -14.52
CA LEU A 14 -23.84 -12.36 -13.81
C LEU A 14 -24.12 -13.59 -14.69
N ASN A 15 -24.28 -13.41 -16.00
CA ASN A 15 -24.45 -14.52 -16.94
C ASN A 15 -23.16 -15.34 -17.14
N THR A 16 -21.99 -14.71 -16.96
CA THR A 16 -20.68 -15.31 -17.29
C THR A 16 -19.92 -15.76 -16.03
N TYR A 17 -20.16 -15.10 -14.91
CA TYR A 17 -19.49 -15.40 -13.65
C TYR A 17 -20.10 -16.66 -13.02
N HIS A 18 -19.33 -17.75 -13.05
CA HIS A 18 -19.68 -19.02 -12.42
C HIS A 18 -18.88 -19.30 -11.13
N GLY A 19 -18.23 -18.27 -10.58
CA GLY A 19 -17.50 -18.38 -9.32
C GLY A 19 -18.42 -18.38 -8.10
N ARG A 20 -17.81 -18.49 -6.91
CA ARG A 20 -18.55 -18.63 -5.63
C ARG A 20 -18.46 -17.40 -4.73
N LEU A 21 -17.75 -16.35 -5.15
CA LEU A 21 -17.59 -15.16 -4.31
C LEU A 21 -18.90 -14.38 -4.30
N PRO A 22 -19.32 -13.86 -3.13
CA PRO A 22 -20.44 -12.92 -3.07
C PRO A 22 -20.07 -11.65 -3.84
N ILE A 23 -21.05 -11.11 -4.56
CA ILE A 23 -20.92 -9.91 -5.38
C ILE A 23 -21.64 -8.77 -4.68
N TYR A 24 -20.90 -7.69 -4.48
CA TYR A 24 -21.30 -6.37 -3.99
C TYR A 24 -21.13 -5.37 -5.13
N GLY A 25 -21.72 -4.19 -4.99
CA GLY A 25 -21.62 -3.15 -6.02
C GLY A 25 -22.55 -3.44 -7.18
N LEU A 26 -23.55 -2.59 -7.33
CA LEU A 26 -24.50 -2.50 -8.45
C LEU A 26 -25.10 -1.07 -8.50
N PHE A 27 -24.40 -0.10 -7.90
CA PHE A 27 -24.96 1.21 -7.58
C PHE A 27 -24.64 2.20 -8.72
N PRO A 28 -25.64 2.89 -9.28
CA PRO A 28 -25.43 3.89 -10.33
C PRO A 28 -25.01 5.25 -9.75
N GLN A 29 -24.05 5.29 -8.82
CA GLN A 29 -23.72 6.52 -8.08
C GLN A 29 -22.24 6.90 -8.16
N ALA A 30 -22.00 8.18 -8.35
CA ALA A 30 -20.68 8.79 -8.51
C ALA A 30 -20.00 9.15 -7.17
N GLU A 31 -20.76 9.24 -6.08
CA GLU A 31 -20.27 9.59 -4.74
C GLU A 31 -20.69 8.52 -3.71
N LEU A 32 -19.92 8.39 -2.63
CA LEU A 32 -20.27 7.53 -1.50
C LEU A 32 -21.24 8.26 -0.58
N ASP A 33 -22.30 7.57 -0.19
CA ASP A 33 -23.30 8.01 0.78
C ASP A 33 -23.25 7.14 2.05
N ALA A 34 -24.12 7.42 3.02
CA ALA A 34 -24.22 6.63 4.25
C ALA A 34 -24.47 5.13 3.98
N THR A 35 -25.22 4.80 2.92
CA THR A 35 -25.46 3.42 2.49
C THR A 35 -24.17 2.73 2.05
N SER A 36 -23.32 3.47 1.33
CA SER A 36 -22.04 2.99 0.84
C SER A 36 -21.05 2.73 1.98
N ASP A 37 -21.07 3.57 3.01
CA ASP A 37 -20.28 3.37 4.23
C ASP A 37 -20.70 2.10 4.97
N ASP A 38 -22.01 1.84 5.12
CA ASP A 38 -22.53 0.61 5.72
C ASP A 38 -22.08 -0.64 4.94
N TRP A 39 -22.04 -0.56 3.61
CA TRP A 39 -21.50 -1.64 2.77
C TRP A 39 -20.01 -1.84 2.96
N LEU A 40 -19.20 -0.77 3.03
CA LEU A 40 -17.77 -0.86 3.32
C LEU A 40 -17.53 -1.52 4.68
N GLN A 41 -18.28 -1.13 5.71
CA GLN A 41 -18.19 -1.74 7.03
C GLN A 41 -18.61 -3.22 7.02
N THR A 42 -19.68 -3.55 6.30
CA THR A 42 -20.09 -4.95 6.10
C THR A 42 -18.99 -5.75 5.40
N MET A 43 -18.33 -5.17 4.40
CA MET A 43 -17.23 -5.84 3.70
C MET A 43 -16.02 -6.04 4.62
N ARG A 44 -15.62 -5.03 5.40
CA ARG A 44 -14.51 -5.09 6.38
C ARG A 44 -14.73 -6.14 7.47
N THR A 45 -15.98 -6.34 7.88
CA THR A 45 -16.33 -7.32 8.92
C THR A 45 -16.46 -8.74 8.36
N ALA A 46 -16.92 -8.91 7.12
CA ALA A 46 -17.20 -10.22 6.54
C ALA A 46 -16.04 -10.81 5.72
N HIS A 47 -15.11 -9.98 5.24
CA HIS A 47 -14.05 -10.40 4.31
C HIS A 47 -12.68 -9.86 4.73
N GLN A 48 -11.64 -10.67 4.55
CA GLN A 48 -10.25 -10.20 4.68
C GLN A 48 -9.72 -9.59 3.39
N ARG A 49 -10.26 -10.01 2.24
CA ARG A 49 -9.87 -9.51 0.92
C ARG A 49 -11.09 -9.32 0.02
N ILE A 50 -11.03 -8.29 -0.82
CA ILE A 50 -12.04 -8.03 -1.84
C ILE A 50 -11.40 -7.80 -3.20
N TRP A 51 -11.96 -8.44 -4.21
CA TRP A 51 -11.72 -8.07 -5.60
C TRP A 51 -12.55 -6.85 -5.94
N VAL A 52 -11.99 -5.91 -6.68
CA VAL A 52 -12.68 -4.76 -7.24
C VAL A 52 -12.56 -4.84 -8.75
N VAL A 53 -13.70 -4.79 -9.43
CA VAL A 53 -13.78 -4.62 -10.88
C VAL A 53 -14.22 -3.17 -11.12
N PRO A 54 -13.27 -2.24 -11.30
CA PRO A 54 -13.56 -0.83 -11.49
C PRO A 54 -14.29 -0.59 -12.82
N ASP A 55 -14.98 0.54 -12.90
CA ASP A 55 -15.42 1.12 -14.17
C ASP A 55 -14.22 1.72 -14.94
N ASP A 56 -14.50 2.56 -15.92
CA ASP A 56 -13.46 3.23 -16.72
C ASP A 56 -12.99 4.55 -16.06
N THR A 57 -13.51 4.90 -14.89
CA THR A 57 -13.12 6.09 -14.14
C THR A 57 -11.72 5.88 -13.57
N LEU A 58 -10.86 6.91 -13.64
CA LEU A 58 -9.53 6.82 -13.03
C LEU A 58 -9.66 6.68 -11.51
N PRO A 59 -8.75 5.92 -10.84
CA PRO A 59 -8.92 5.62 -9.41
C PRO A 59 -9.04 6.85 -8.51
N GLU A 60 -8.34 7.94 -8.83
CA GLU A 60 -8.39 9.21 -8.11
C GLU A 60 -9.70 10.00 -8.33
N GLN A 61 -10.44 9.69 -9.39
CA GLN A 61 -11.74 10.28 -9.72
C GLN A 61 -12.91 9.40 -9.25
N SER A 62 -12.67 8.11 -9.00
CA SER A 62 -13.67 7.17 -8.49
C SER A 62 -13.78 7.29 -6.97
N ALA A 63 -14.96 7.65 -6.46
CA ALA A 63 -15.17 7.75 -5.01
C ALA A 63 -14.89 6.43 -4.28
N TRP A 64 -15.29 5.30 -4.87
CA TRP A 64 -15.01 3.96 -4.35
C TRP A 64 -13.52 3.65 -4.31
N GLU A 65 -12.81 3.84 -5.42
CA GLU A 65 -11.37 3.52 -5.45
C GLU A 65 -10.55 4.49 -4.62
N ARG A 66 -10.89 5.77 -4.60
CA ARG A 66 -10.22 6.76 -3.76
C ARG A 66 -10.32 6.39 -2.28
N THR A 67 -11.50 5.98 -1.82
CA THR A 67 -11.69 5.52 -0.44
C THR A 67 -10.93 4.25 -0.16
N LEU A 68 -11.02 3.23 -1.03
CA LEU A 68 -10.28 1.97 -0.84
C LEU A 68 -8.77 2.18 -0.85
N ARG A 69 -8.24 3.06 -1.71
CA ARG A 69 -6.81 3.37 -1.79
C ARG A 69 -6.31 4.17 -0.59
N GLY A 70 -7.16 5.02 -0.03
CA GLY A 70 -6.86 5.77 1.19
C GLY A 70 -6.88 4.90 2.44
N ASP A 71 -7.81 3.95 2.52
CA ASP A 71 -8.11 3.23 3.75
C ASP A 71 -7.55 1.80 3.78
N GLU A 72 -7.44 1.12 2.64
CA GLU A 72 -7.16 -0.32 2.55
C GLU A 72 -5.79 -0.62 1.93
N PHE A 73 -5.38 -1.89 1.94
CA PHE A 73 -4.12 -2.33 1.32
C PHE A 73 -4.37 -2.84 -0.10
N LEU A 74 -3.95 -2.12 -1.12
CA LEU A 74 -3.93 -2.66 -2.48
C LEU A 74 -2.87 -3.76 -2.57
N LEU A 75 -3.31 -5.01 -2.75
CA LEU A 75 -2.45 -6.20 -2.86
C LEU A 75 -2.05 -6.43 -4.32
N LEU A 76 -2.99 -6.33 -5.24
CA LEU A 76 -2.76 -6.54 -6.67
C LEU A 76 -3.53 -5.51 -7.49
N ASP A 77 -2.91 -5.04 -8.56
CA ASP A 77 -3.56 -4.22 -9.58
C ASP A 77 -3.14 -4.76 -10.95
N THR A 78 -4.07 -5.39 -11.65
CA THR A 78 -3.76 -6.20 -12.85
C THR A 78 -4.79 -6.05 -13.95
N ARG A 79 -4.40 -6.41 -15.16
CA ARG A 79 -5.27 -6.60 -16.32
C ARG A 79 -5.19 -8.07 -16.73
N PRO A 80 -6.27 -8.86 -16.61
CA PRO A 80 -6.25 -10.27 -16.96
C PRO A 80 -5.81 -10.48 -18.41
N THR A 81 -5.04 -11.54 -18.65
CA THR A 81 -4.60 -11.91 -19.99
C THR A 81 -5.81 -12.20 -20.89
N GLY A 82 -5.87 -11.56 -22.06
CA GLY A 82 -6.96 -11.71 -23.02
C GLY A 82 -8.07 -10.66 -22.90
N ASP A 83 -8.07 -9.85 -21.83
CA ASP A 83 -8.95 -8.68 -21.70
C ASP A 83 -8.17 -7.48 -21.15
N GLN A 84 -7.39 -6.87 -22.04
CA GLN A 84 -6.55 -5.70 -21.72
C GLN A 84 -7.38 -4.47 -21.32
N ASN A 85 -8.68 -4.48 -21.57
CA ASN A 85 -9.56 -3.36 -21.24
C ASN A 85 -10.16 -3.48 -19.84
N ARG A 86 -10.10 -4.64 -19.18
CA ARG A 86 -10.62 -4.82 -17.83
C ARG A 86 -9.49 -4.85 -16.81
N ARG A 87 -9.48 -3.82 -15.96
CA ARG A 87 -8.67 -3.80 -14.76
C ARG A 87 -9.35 -4.62 -13.66
N MET A 88 -8.56 -5.27 -12.83
CA MET A 88 -8.99 -5.91 -11.59
C MET A 88 -8.00 -5.55 -10.49
N ALA A 89 -8.52 -5.10 -9.36
CA ALA A 89 -7.72 -4.81 -8.17
C ALA A 89 -8.11 -5.76 -7.04
N LEU A 90 -7.14 -6.19 -6.24
CA LEU A 90 -7.36 -6.95 -5.02
C LEU A 90 -6.93 -6.09 -3.85
N TYR A 91 -7.85 -5.85 -2.91
CA TYR A 91 -7.55 -5.14 -1.67
C TYR A 91 -7.60 -6.12 -0.50
N GLY A 92 -6.60 -6.03 0.38
CA GLY A 92 -6.64 -6.54 1.75
C GLY A 92 -7.33 -5.50 2.61
N LEU A 93 -8.40 -5.90 3.28
CA LEU A 93 -9.17 -4.99 4.12
C LEU A 93 -8.52 -4.87 5.49
N VAL A 94 -8.37 -3.64 5.97
CA VAL A 94 -7.92 -3.33 7.33
C VAL A 94 -8.91 -3.98 8.29
N ASN A 95 -8.49 -5.12 8.82
CA ASN A 95 -9.12 -5.79 9.93
C ASN A 95 -8.17 -5.73 11.13
N SER A 96 -8.64 -6.21 12.29
CA SER A 96 -7.90 -6.21 13.55
C SER A 96 -6.76 -7.24 13.59
N GLN A 97 -6.02 -7.43 12.49
CA GLN A 97 -4.81 -8.25 12.55
C GLN A 97 -3.85 -7.64 13.58
N PRO A 98 -3.18 -8.48 14.38
CA PRO A 98 -2.13 -7.99 15.24
C PRO A 98 -1.03 -7.42 14.35
N MET A 99 -0.92 -6.10 14.35
CA MET A 99 0.20 -5.40 13.73
C MET A 99 1.11 -4.91 14.84
N SER A 100 2.38 -5.27 14.76
CA SER A 100 3.38 -4.70 15.66
C SER A 100 3.54 -3.22 15.34
N GLN A 101 3.27 -2.37 16.34
CA GLN A 101 3.47 -0.92 16.24
C GLN A 101 4.75 -0.51 16.97
N ALA A 102 5.56 0.32 16.32
CA ALA A 102 6.67 1.00 16.96
C ALA A 102 6.74 2.46 16.50
N GLY A 103 7.04 3.35 17.44
CA GLY A 103 7.31 4.75 17.15
C GLY A 103 8.68 4.86 16.49
N ILE A 104 8.74 5.50 15.34
CA ILE A 104 10.01 5.78 14.66
C ILE A 104 10.09 7.29 14.44
N GLY A 105 11.29 7.88 14.52
CA GLY A 105 11.52 9.31 14.32
C GLY A 105 12.55 9.55 13.24
N THR A 106 12.64 8.62 12.29
CA THR A 106 13.70 8.56 11.28
C THR A 106 13.43 9.58 10.20
N ILE A 107 14.46 10.35 9.87
CA ILE A 107 14.36 11.49 8.98
C ILE A 107 15.05 11.17 7.66
N PHE A 108 14.38 11.49 6.56
CA PHE A 108 14.90 11.39 5.19
C PHE A 108 15.17 12.79 4.67
N GLY A 109 16.31 12.99 4.03
CA GLY A 109 16.80 14.32 3.67
C GLY A 109 17.15 14.49 2.20
N ASP A 110 17.74 15.66 1.93
CA ASP A 110 18.23 16.04 0.61
C ASP A 110 19.47 15.24 0.21
N PRO A 111 19.46 14.51 -0.91
CA PRO A 111 20.61 13.72 -1.34
C PRO A 111 21.75 14.58 -1.89
N ALA A 112 21.53 15.86 -2.18
CA ALA A 112 22.57 16.81 -2.57
C ALA A 112 23.31 17.41 -1.37
N GLN A 113 22.78 17.25 -0.14
CA GLN A 113 23.46 17.76 1.05
C GLN A 113 24.55 16.82 1.55
N VAL A 114 25.71 17.41 1.86
CA VAL A 114 26.83 16.70 2.47
C VAL A 114 26.67 16.71 3.99
N GLY A 115 26.68 15.52 4.60
CA GLY A 115 26.63 15.33 6.05
C GLY A 115 25.41 14.53 6.50
N ASN A 116 25.20 14.46 7.81
CA ASN A 116 24.13 13.66 8.40
C ASN A 116 22.76 14.33 8.19
N VAL A 117 21.73 13.51 8.01
CA VAL A 117 20.34 13.98 8.03
C VAL A 117 19.91 14.23 9.47
N THR A 118 19.29 15.39 9.68
CA THR A 118 18.86 15.93 10.98
C THR A 118 17.51 16.63 10.83
N GLN A 119 16.91 17.05 11.94
CA GLN A 119 15.66 17.83 11.92
C GLN A 119 15.78 19.13 11.09
N SER A 120 16.95 19.77 11.08
CA SER A 120 17.14 21.07 10.41
C SER A 120 17.34 20.97 8.90
N ASN A 121 17.73 19.82 8.35
CA ASN A 121 17.89 19.60 6.90
C ASN A 121 17.00 18.49 6.32
N GLY A 122 16.28 17.72 7.14
CA GLY A 122 15.37 16.67 6.71
C GLY A 122 14.09 17.15 6.04
N TRP A 123 13.57 16.33 5.14
CA TRP A 123 12.36 16.57 4.36
C TRP A 123 11.15 15.80 4.89
N PHE A 124 11.34 14.51 5.14
CA PHE A 124 10.27 13.62 5.62
C PHE A 124 10.70 12.96 6.91
N ARG A 125 9.75 12.71 7.79
CA ARG A 125 9.95 11.89 8.98
C ARG A 125 8.99 10.71 8.95
N LEU A 126 9.51 9.51 9.13
CA LEU A 126 8.69 8.35 9.44
C LEU A 126 8.42 8.39 10.94
N GLU A 127 7.18 8.69 11.33
CA GLU A 127 6.68 8.83 12.72
C GLU A 127 6.38 7.48 13.38
N GLY A 128 6.10 6.48 12.56
CA GLY A 128 5.76 5.16 13.04
C GLY A 128 5.35 4.22 11.93
N TYR A 129 5.13 2.98 12.31
CA TYR A 129 4.64 1.97 11.41
C TYR A 129 3.80 0.93 12.15
N ALA A 130 3.01 0.20 11.40
CA ALA A 130 2.33 -1.01 11.82
C ALA A 130 2.65 -2.11 10.80
N LEU A 131 3.10 -3.28 11.24
CA LEU A 131 3.54 -4.36 10.37
C LEU A 131 2.94 -5.70 10.80
N THR A 132 2.47 -6.50 9.84
CA THR A 132 2.19 -7.92 10.06
C THR A 132 3.51 -8.64 10.41
N ASP A 133 3.67 -9.07 11.65
CA ASP A 133 4.91 -9.67 12.17
C ASP A 133 5.00 -11.19 11.97
N GLN A 134 3.87 -11.84 11.67
CA GLN A 134 3.78 -13.26 11.34
C GLN A 134 2.92 -13.48 10.08
N THR A 135 3.44 -14.26 9.15
CA THR A 135 2.77 -14.57 7.87
C THR A 135 3.15 -15.97 7.39
N ALA A 136 2.62 -16.40 6.26
CA ALA A 136 2.92 -17.69 5.63
C ALA A 136 3.15 -17.54 4.11
N PRO A 137 3.78 -18.52 3.46
CA PRO A 137 3.92 -18.52 2.00
C PRO A 137 2.55 -18.40 1.30
N GLY A 138 2.47 -17.54 0.29
CA GLY A 138 1.22 -17.22 -0.43
C GLY A 138 0.24 -16.28 0.29
N ASP A 139 0.53 -15.88 1.53
CA ASP A 139 -0.28 -14.88 2.24
C ASP A 139 0.14 -13.45 1.85
N ASP A 140 -0.40 -12.47 2.58
CA ASP A 140 -0.03 -11.07 2.42
C ASP A 140 0.82 -10.58 3.59
N LEU A 141 1.69 -9.62 3.29
CA LEU A 141 2.39 -8.80 4.24
C LEU A 141 1.81 -7.38 4.17
N LEU A 142 1.25 -6.92 5.28
CA LEU A 142 0.63 -5.60 5.38
C LEU A 142 1.54 -4.67 6.17
N LEU A 143 1.82 -3.50 5.60
CA LEU A 143 2.63 -2.45 6.20
C LEU A 143 1.90 -1.12 6.12
N THR A 144 1.63 -0.51 7.27
CA THR A 144 1.22 0.89 7.38
C THR A 144 2.42 1.71 7.81
N LEU A 145 2.70 2.81 7.10
CA LEU A 145 3.70 3.81 7.43
C LEU A 145 2.97 5.11 7.79
N VAL A 146 3.44 5.77 8.85
CA VAL A 146 2.95 7.10 9.24
C VAL A 146 4.06 8.09 8.97
N TRP A 147 3.87 8.93 7.96
CA TRP A 147 4.83 9.94 7.56
C TRP A 147 4.41 11.33 8.05
N SER A 148 5.37 12.21 8.27
CA SER A 148 5.15 13.64 8.31
C SER A 148 6.11 14.39 7.41
N SER A 149 5.61 15.48 6.82
CA SER A 149 6.46 16.42 6.09
C SER A 149 7.09 17.40 7.07
N LEU A 150 8.42 17.54 7.04
CA LEU A 150 9.15 18.52 7.84
C LEU A 150 9.27 19.87 7.12
N ARG A 151 9.19 19.86 5.79
CA ARG A 151 9.23 21.06 4.94
C ARG A 151 8.62 20.75 3.56
N PRO A 152 8.21 21.77 2.80
CA PRO A 152 7.77 21.57 1.42
C PRO A 152 8.92 21.00 0.57
N VAL A 153 8.57 20.11 -0.35
CA VAL A 153 9.49 19.53 -1.34
C VAL A 153 8.96 19.84 -2.73
N GLU A 154 9.85 20.03 -3.70
CA GLU A 154 9.46 20.39 -5.06
C GLU A 154 9.14 19.17 -5.94
N TYR A 155 9.64 17.99 -5.56
CA TYR A 155 9.56 16.77 -6.35
C TYR A 155 8.69 15.71 -5.69
N ASP A 156 8.14 14.83 -6.52
CA ASP A 156 7.39 13.66 -6.09
C ASP A 156 8.32 12.45 -5.94
N TYR A 157 8.60 12.11 -4.69
CA TYR A 157 9.38 10.95 -4.31
C TYR A 157 8.48 9.74 -4.15
N HIS A 158 9.01 8.58 -4.53
CA HIS A 158 8.36 7.30 -4.34
C HIS A 158 8.94 6.64 -3.10
N VAL A 159 8.08 5.94 -2.36
CA VAL A 159 8.51 5.05 -1.30
C VAL A 159 8.74 3.68 -1.91
N PHE A 160 9.85 3.04 -1.54
CA PHE A 160 10.08 1.63 -1.78
C PHE A 160 9.90 0.84 -0.50
N VAL A 161 9.33 -0.35 -0.63
CA VAL A 161 9.18 -1.35 0.43
C VAL A 161 9.73 -2.66 -0.10
N HIS A 162 10.79 -3.15 0.52
CA HIS A 162 11.43 -4.41 0.14
C HIS A 162 11.34 -5.41 1.28
N LEU A 163 10.88 -6.62 1.00
CA LEU A 163 11.04 -7.77 1.90
C LEU A 163 12.40 -8.42 1.60
N LEU A 164 13.25 -8.52 2.61
CA LEU A 164 14.61 -9.02 2.52
C LEU A 164 14.77 -10.34 3.29
N ASN A 165 15.47 -11.30 2.71
CA ASN A 165 15.88 -12.53 3.40
C ASN A 165 17.14 -12.30 4.27
N GLY A 166 17.60 -13.32 4.99
CA GLY A 166 18.81 -13.25 5.83
C GLY A 166 20.13 -13.00 5.07
N SER A 167 20.11 -13.02 3.73
CA SER A 167 21.24 -12.67 2.86
C SER A 167 21.10 -11.27 2.24
N ASN A 168 20.09 -10.50 2.65
CA ASN A 168 19.70 -9.20 2.09
C ASN A 168 19.22 -9.25 0.63
N ASP A 169 18.83 -10.42 0.12
CA ASP A 169 18.18 -10.52 -1.18
C ASP A 169 16.72 -10.10 -1.08
N LYS A 170 16.28 -9.36 -2.09
CA LYS A 170 14.89 -8.91 -2.22
C LYS A 170 14.01 -10.05 -2.73
N VAL A 171 13.10 -10.53 -1.89
CA VAL A 171 12.18 -11.63 -2.22
C VAL A 171 10.79 -11.14 -2.65
N ALA A 172 10.38 -9.97 -2.17
CA ALA A 172 9.17 -9.28 -2.59
C ALA A 172 9.39 -7.77 -2.48
N GLN A 173 8.61 -7.00 -3.24
CA GLN A 173 8.73 -5.54 -3.22
C GLN A 173 7.43 -4.84 -3.59
N ARG A 174 7.32 -3.59 -3.16
CA ARG A 174 6.33 -2.65 -3.67
C ARG A 174 6.87 -1.23 -3.63
N ASP A 175 6.72 -0.53 -4.75
CA ASP A 175 7.19 0.84 -4.91
C ASP A 175 6.06 1.69 -5.49
N GLY A 176 6.05 2.97 -5.15
CA GLY A 176 5.07 3.89 -5.72
C GLY A 176 4.99 5.23 -5.01
N GLN A 177 4.25 6.15 -5.63
CA GLN A 177 3.83 7.36 -4.97
C GLN A 177 2.97 7.01 -3.73
N PRO A 178 3.16 7.71 -2.60
CA PRO A 178 2.43 7.44 -1.37
C PRO A 178 0.91 7.43 -1.51
N VAL A 179 0.28 6.68 -0.61
CA VAL A 179 -1.17 6.49 -0.52
C VAL A 179 -1.71 5.95 -1.84
N GLN A 180 -1.02 4.95 -2.38
CA GLN A 180 -1.39 4.24 -3.60
C GLN A 180 -1.70 5.18 -4.77
N TRP A 181 -0.80 6.13 -5.01
CA TRP A 181 -0.88 7.16 -6.06
C TRP A 181 -1.87 8.31 -5.80
N LEU A 182 -2.37 8.47 -4.58
CA LEU A 182 -3.26 9.59 -4.23
C LEU A 182 -2.54 10.78 -3.61
N ARG A 183 -1.33 10.61 -3.05
CA ARG A 183 -0.63 11.67 -2.31
C ARG A 183 0.80 11.88 -2.81
N PRO A 184 0.99 12.64 -3.91
CA PRO A 184 2.32 13.05 -4.37
C PRO A 184 3.05 13.84 -3.27
N THR A 185 4.33 13.57 -3.01
CA THR A 185 5.04 14.16 -1.86
C THR A 185 5.18 15.68 -1.96
N SER A 186 5.19 16.24 -3.17
CA SER A 186 5.19 17.69 -3.38
C SER A 186 3.92 18.39 -2.87
N THR A 187 2.84 17.63 -2.65
CA THR A 187 1.58 18.16 -2.12
C THR A 187 1.53 18.22 -0.59
N TRP A 188 2.47 17.59 0.10
CA TRP A 188 2.44 17.44 1.55
C TRP A 188 2.78 18.76 2.25
N GLN A 189 1.91 19.18 3.17
CA GLN A 189 2.16 20.38 3.96
C GLN A 189 3.04 20.07 5.18
N PRO A 190 3.92 21.00 5.61
CA PRO A 190 4.72 20.80 6.81
C PRO A 190 3.85 20.51 8.04
N GLY A 191 4.17 19.44 8.78
CA GLY A 191 3.41 18.96 9.93
C GLY A 191 2.18 18.13 9.58
N GLU A 192 1.86 17.95 8.29
CA GLU A 192 0.80 17.04 7.86
C GLU A 192 1.20 15.59 8.11
N GLU A 193 0.29 14.80 8.69
CA GLU A 193 0.43 13.36 8.85
C GLU A 193 -0.15 12.62 7.64
N ILE A 194 0.61 11.68 7.09
CA ILE A 194 0.24 10.87 5.93
C ILE A 194 0.27 9.40 6.33
N ILE A 195 -0.89 8.75 6.26
CA ILE A 195 -1.01 7.31 6.47
C ILE A 195 -0.87 6.61 5.12
N ASP A 196 0.18 5.82 4.98
CA ASP A 196 0.57 5.19 3.72
C ASP A 196 0.61 3.67 3.85
N ARG A 197 -0.14 2.96 3.01
CA ARG A 197 -0.44 1.54 3.17
C ARG A 197 0.07 0.71 2.00
N TYR A 198 0.93 -0.25 2.33
CA TYR A 198 1.56 -1.18 1.39
C TYR A 198 1.11 -2.61 1.67
N GLY A 199 0.57 -3.24 0.63
CA GLY A 199 0.25 -4.66 0.62
C GLY A 199 1.17 -5.41 -0.34
N LEU A 200 1.88 -6.41 0.18
CA LEU A 200 2.77 -7.28 -0.60
C LEU A 200 2.19 -8.70 -0.61
N MET A 201 1.92 -9.24 -1.80
CA MET A 201 1.64 -10.67 -1.95
C MET A 201 2.94 -11.45 -1.89
N LEU A 202 2.99 -12.44 -1.01
CA LEU A 202 4.18 -13.27 -0.83
C LEU A 202 4.19 -14.44 -1.81
N PRO A 203 5.35 -14.87 -2.31
CA PRO A 203 5.46 -16.07 -3.13
C PRO A 203 4.94 -17.32 -2.39
N ASP A 204 4.31 -18.24 -3.11
CA ASP A 204 3.83 -19.52 -2.55
C ASP A 204 4.99 -20.45 -2.13
N ASP A 205 6.17 -20.25 -2.69
CA ASP A 205 7.40 -21.00 -2.42
C ASP A 205 8.36 -20.24 -1.49
N LEU A 206 7.89 -19.18 -0.82
CA LEU A 206 8.70 -18.40 0.11
C LEU A 206 9.24 -19.31 1.23
N PRO A 207 10.56 -19.39 1.45
CA PRO A 207 11.11 -20.19 2.53
C PRO A 207 10.62 -19.75 3.91
N LEU A 208 10.54 -20.68 4.85
CA LEU A 208 10.24 -20.36 6.25
C LEU A 208 11.45 -19.69 6.90
N GLY A 209 11.20 -18.75 7.82
CA GLY A 209 12.26 -18.08 8.55
C GLY A 209 11.97 -16.62 8.88
N ALA A 210 13.01 -15.91 9.30
CA ALA A 210 12.94 -14.50 9.61
C ALA A 210 13.34 -13.65 8.40
N TYR A 211 12.60 -12.58 8.19
CA TYR A 211 12.77 -11.59 7.14
C TYR A 211 12.77 -10.19 7.74
N SER A 212 13.39 -9.22 7.06
CA SER A 212 13.31 -7.81 7.41
C SER A 212 12.63 -7.02 6.29
N VAL A 213 12.05 -5.88 6.64
CA VAL A 213 11.40 -4.98 5.67
C VAL A 213 12.23 -3.70 5.56
N ALA A 214 12.84 -3.44 4.40
CA ALA A 214 13.56 -2.21 4.15
C ALA A 214 12.64 -1.17 3.50
N VAL A 215 12.60 0.03 4.09
CA VAL A 215 11.78 1.16 3.64
C VAL A 215 12.66 2.38 3.38
N GLY A 216 12.41 3.08 2.28
CA GLY A 216 13.04 4.36 2.00
C GLY A 216 12.34 5.12 0.88
N LEU A 217 12.85 6.31 0.57
CA LEU A 217 12.34 7.16 -0.50
C LEU A 217 13.37 7.30 -1.62
N TYR A 218 12.89 7.49 -2.84
CA TYR A 218 13.73 7.75 -4.01
C TYR A 218 13.03 8.65 -5.02
N ASP A 219 13.82 9.37 -5.82
CA ASP A 219 13.33 10.09 -6.97
C ASP A 219 13.04 9.10 -8.12
N PRO A 220 11.80 8.99 -8.62
CA PRO A 220 11.45 8.07 -9.68
C PRO A 220 12.11 8.39 -11.03
N VAL A 221 12.58 9.62 -11.24
CA VAL A 221 13.22 10.07 -12.48
C VAL A 221 14.70 9.68 -12.49
N SER A 222 15.45 10.02 -11.45
CA SER A 222 16.89 9.73 -11.38
C SER A 222 17.22 8.36 -10.77
N GLY A 223 16.30 7.76 -10.00
CA GLY A 223 16.55 6.58 -9.18
C GLY A 223 17.34 6.88 -7.90
N GLN A 224 17.67 8.15 -7.64
CA GLN A 224 18.47 8.53 -6.48
C GLN A 224 17.66 8.35 -5.19
N ARG A 225 18.21 7.58 -4.25
CA ARG A 225 17.59 7.37 -2.93
C ARG A 225 17.90 8.51 -1.98
N LEU A 226 16.95 8.80 -1.10
CA LEU A 226 17.11 9.83 -0.08
C LEU A 226 17.96 9.31 1.09
N PRO A 227 18.98 10.06 1.54
CA PRO A 227 19.76 9.70 2.71
C PRO A 227 18.86 9.65 3.96
N VAL A 228 19.22 8.79 4.90
CA VAL A 228 18.44 8.53 6.12
C VAL A 228 19.24 8.87 7.38
N SER A 229 18.59 9.41 8.41
CA SER A 229 19.23 9.80 9.67
C SER A 229 19.63 8.61 10.56
N ALA A 230 19.06 7.44 10.29
CA ALA A 230 19.31 6.20 11.03
C ALA A 230 19.02 4.99 10.12
N GLY A 231 19.86 3.97 10.19
CA GLY A 231 19.70 2.73 9.44
C GLY A 231 21.04 2.00 9.24
N PRO A 232 21.02 0.67 9.03
CA PRO A 232 22.23 -0.10 8.72
C PRO A 232 22.72 0.12 7.27
N GLN A 233 21.85 0.66 6.40
CA GLN A 233 22.16 1.04 5.02
C GLN A 233 21.81 2.51 4.80
N ASP A 234 22.71 3.27 4.14
CA ASP A 234 22.70 4.74 4.07
C ASP A 234 21.42 5.40 3.50
N PHE A 235 20.46 4.61 3.00
CA PHE A 235 19.25 5.08 2.31
C PHE A 235 17.96 4.34 2.68
N ALA A 236 17.98 3.49 3.70
CA ALA A 236 16.79 2.74 4.13
C ALA A 236 16.79 2.47 5.64
N ILE A 237 15.59 2.40 6.21
CA ILE A 237 15.37 1.85 7.54
C ILE A 237 14.85 0.42 7.43
N GLU A 238 15.35 -0.46 8.30
CA GLU A 238 14.84 -1.83 8.43
C GLU A 238 13.78 -1.90 9.54
N LEU A 239 12.65 -2.51 9.21
CA LEU A 239 11.50 -2.75 10.08
C LEU A 239 11.34 -4.27 10.30
N GLY A 240 10.69 -4.65 11.40
CA GLY A 240 10.45 -6.05 11.75
C GLY A 240 11.28 -6.53 12.95
N PRO A 241 11.55 -7.85 13.07
CA PRO A 241 11.45 -8.87 12.02
C PRO A 241 10.03 -9.29 11.65
N VAL A 242 9.89 -9.88 10.46
CA VAL A 242 8.71 -10.63 9.99
C VAL A 242 9.05 -12.11 10.02
N THR A 243 8.19 -12.93 10.62
CA THR A 243 8.38 -14.38 10.68
C THR A 243 7.45 -15.08 9.69
N VAL A 244 8.03 -15.83 8.75
CA VAL A 244 7.30 -16.70 7.82
C VAL A 244 7.23 -18.10 8.40
N THR A 245 6.00 -18.57 8.63
CA THR A 245 5.71 -19.87 9.24
C THR A 245 4.77 -20.69 8.36
N ASN A 246 4.53 -21.96 8.71
CA ASN A 246 3.50 -22.75 8.04
C ASN A 246 2.11 -22.22 8.42
N ARG A 247 1.15 -22.36 7.50
CA ARG A 247 -0.28 -22.15 7.78
C ARG A 247 -0.83 -23.15 8.78
#